data_AF-A0A1H7H4S1-F1
#
_entry.id   AF-A0A1H7H4S1-F1
#
_cell.length_a   1.000
_cell.length_b   1.000
_cell.length_c   1.000
_cell.angle_alpha   90.00
_cell.angle_beta   90.00
_cell.angle_gamma   90.00
#
_symmetry.space_group_name_H-M   'P 1'
#
loop_
_entity.id
_entity.type
_entity.pdbx_description
1 polymer ?
#
loop_
_entity_poly.entity_id
_entity_poly.type
_entity_poly.pdbx_seq_one_letter_code
_entity_poly.pdbx_strand_id
1 'polypeptide(L)'
;MGWFDGMGAIISALFANDAWTLGDALRANPQALWTLGFLVTVLGGLAVMAIYRAVPFIERYFEPTIMVVSYLTIGGIIFMGVIDRFFLNGQPPWSTTVPPFLFLIMTWVGCSYNVKLRTHLAFAEFRTIMPRTGQFACLLLDAVLWLGFAWIVIVTSTQETIGAAANFRFMAGTDNVMQWWFLISVPLAWLLLSGRVFQNLADDLRNYRRGDVMIRQAVIGGDA
;
A
#
# COMPACT_ATOMS: atom_id res chain seq x y z
N MET A 1 -13.14 -2.99 29.65
CA MET A 1 -12.69 -2.54 28.34
C MET A 1 -11.58 -3.45 27.87
N GLY A 2 -11.97 -4.53 27.17
CA GLY A 2 -11.00 -5.45 26.58
C GLY A 2 -10.44 -4.88 25.28
N TRP A 3 -9.26 -5.32 24.87
CA TRP A 3 -8.62 -4.93 23.59
C TRP A 3 -9.47 -5.33 22.36
N PHE A 4 -10.47 -6.20 22.57
CA PHE A 4 -11.38 -6.75 21.57
C PHE A 4 -12.82 -6.19 21.69
N ASP A 5 -13.06 -5.37 22.71
CA ASP A 5 -14.36 -4.78 23.04
C ASP A 5 -14.69 -3.70 22.01
N GLY A 6 -15.83 -3.83 21.31
CA GLY A 6 -16.22 -2.93 20.22
C GLY A 6 -15.83 -3.37 18.79
N MET A 7 -15.02 -4.42 18.62
CA MET A 7 -14.72 -4.94 17.27
C MET A 7 -15.95 -5.48 16.54
N GLY A 8 -16.85 -6.13 17.28
CA GLY A 8 -18.13 -6.62 16.73
C GLY A 8 -18.99 -5.49 16.17
N ALA A 9 -18.94 -4.29 16.77
CA ALA A 9 -19.68 -3.12 16.29
C ALA A 9 -19.07 -2.54 15.00
N ILE A 10 -17.74 -2.55 14.86
CA ILE A 10 -17.07 -2.12 13.62
C ILE A 10 -17.37 -3.12 12.49
N ILE A 11 -17.30 -4.42 12.78
CA ILE A 11 -17.58 -5.47 11.80
C ILE A 11 -19.05 -5.46 11.38
N SER A 12 -19.99 -5.28 12.32
CA SER A 12 -21.41 -5.18 11.99
C SER A 12 -21.72 -3.92 11.17
N ALA A 13 -21.09 -2.78 11.49
CA ALA A 13 -21.21 -1.56 10.71
C ALA A 13 -20.63 -1.71 9.30
N LEU A 14 -19.55 -2.48 9.13
CA LEU A 14 -19.00 -2.82 7.83
C LEU A 14 -20.00 -3.66 7.00
N PHE A 15 -20.65 -4.65 7.62
CA PHE A 15 -21.67 -5.47 6.96
C PHE A 15 -22.99 -4.72 6.73
N ALA A 16 -23.28 -3.68 7.49
CA ALA A 16 -24.41 -2.78 7.27
C ALA A 16 -24.24 -1.94 5.98
N ASN A 17 -23.03 -1.91 5.41
CA ASN A 17 -22.69 -1.24 4.14
C ASN A 17 -23.07 0.25 4.11
N ASP A 18 -23.01 0.92 5.25
CA ASP A 18 -23.23 2.35 5.38
C ASP A 18 -21.96 3.04 5.92
N ALA A 19 -21.40 3.94 5.10
CA ALA A 19 -20.17 4.64 5.41
C ALA A 19 -20.31 5.57 6.62
N TRP A 20 -21.51 6.08 6.88
CA TRP A 20 -21.78 6.96 8.01
C TRP A 20 -21.71 6.18 9.33
N THR A 21 -22.49 5.11 9.46
CA THR A 21 -22.47 4.24 10.65
C THR A 21 -21.10 3.60 10.90
N LEU A 22 -20.38 3.23 9.84
CA LEU A 22 -19.01 2.74 9.94
C LEU A 22 -18.05 3.82 10.48
N GLY A 23 -18.17 5.06 9.99
CA GLY A 23 -17.39 6.19 10.49
C GLY A 23 -17.63 6.47 11.98
N ASP A 24 -18.88 6.43 12.43
CA ASP A 24 -19.23 6.64 13.83
C ASP A 24 -18.76 5.49 14.73
N ALA A 25 -18.89 4.24 14.27
CA ALA A 25 -18.39 3.07 15.00
C ALA A 25 -16.86 3.09 15.18
N LEU A 26 -16.13 3.54 14.16
CA LEU A 26 -14.67 3.70 14.20
C LEU A 26 -14.22 4.79 15.17
N ARG A 27 -14.94 5.92 15.23
CA ARG A 27 -14.65 7.01 16.17
C ARG A 27 -15.00 6.63 17.61
N ALA A 28 -16.09 5.89 17.80
CA ALA A 28 -16.55 5.44 19.12
C ALA A 28 -15.64 4.40 19.76
N ASN A 29 -14.91 3.60 18.95
CA ASN A 29 -14.08 2.49 19.44
C ASN A 29 -12.62 2.58 18.94
N PRO A 30 -11.84 3.58 19.39
CA PRO A 30 -10.48 3.81 18.88
C PRO A 30 -9.56 2.61 19.17
N GLN A 31 -9.66 1.99 20.35
CA GLN A 31 -8.82 0.84 20.71
C GLN A 31 -9.08 -0.37 19.81
N ALA A 32 -10.35 -0.66 19.52
CA ALA A 32 -10.77 -1.75 18.64
C ALA A 32 -10.32 -1.53 17.18
N LEU A 33 -10.29 -0.28 16.72
CA LEU A 33 -9.79 0.04 15.38
C LEU A 33 -8.30 -0.28 15.24
N TRP A 34 -7.47 0.09 16.21
CA TRP A 34 -6.05 -0.22 16.16
C TRP A 34 -5.78 -1.72 16.20
N THR A 35 -6.52 -2.48 17.02
CA THR A 35 -6.39 -3.95 17.08
C THR A 35 -6.89 -4.62 15.82
N LEU A 36 -8.02 -4.20 15.24
CA LEU A 36 -8.48 -4.65 13.92
C LEU A 36 -7.48 -4.31 12.82
N GLY A 37 -6.94 -3.10 12.80
CA GLY A 37 -5.93 -2.69 11.84
C GLY A 37 -4.68 -3.57 11.89
N PHE A 38 -4.26 -3.96 13.10
CA PHE A 38 -3.14 -4.89 13.27
C PHE A 38 -3.47 -6.27 12.71
N LEU A 39 -4.65 -6.80 13.05
CA LEU A 39 -5.13 -8.08 12.53
C LEU A 39 -5.25 -8.05 10.99
N VAL A 40 -5.78 -6.98 10.41
CA VAL A 40 -5.88 -6.79 8.96
C VAL A 40 -4.50 -6.74 8.32
N THR A 41 -3.55 -6.02 8.93
CA THR A 41 -2.18 -5.91 8.40
C THR A 41 -1.50 -7.28 8.35
N VAL A 42 -1.61 -8.05 9.44
CA VAL A 42 -0.96 -9.38 9.55
C VAL A 42 -1.71 -10.42 8.72
N LEU A 43 -3.01 -10.61 8.95
CA LEU A 43 -3.80 -11.64 8.27
C LEU A 43 -3.95 -11.33 6.79
N GLY A 44 -4.17 -10.07 6.43
CA GLY A 44 -4.25 -9.64 5.04
C GLY A 44 -2.91 -9.72 4.34
N GLY A 45 -1.80 -9.37 5.00
CA GLY A 45 -0.46 -9.59 4.46
C GLY A 45 -0.17 -11.08 4.20
N LEU A 46 -0.49 -11.96 5.15
CA LEU A 46 -0.37 -13.41 4.98
C LEU A 46 -1.27 -13.95 3.85
N ALA A 47 -2.48 -13.41 3.71
CA ALA A 47 -3.39 -13.77 2.63
C ALA A 47 -2.84 -13.34 1.26
N VAL A 48 -2.34 -12.11 1.13
CA VAL A 48 -1.67 -11.63 -0.09
C VAL A 48 -0.47 -12.52 -0.43
N MET A 49 0.36 -12.83 0.55
CA MET A 49 1.50 -13.75 0.37
C MET A 49 1.04 -15.13 -0.13
N ALA A 50 -0.05 -15.67 0.44
CA ALA A 50 -0.61 -16.95 0.01
C ALA A 50 -1.15 -16.89 -1.43
N ILE A 51 -1.85 -15.82 -1.80
CA ILE A 51 -2.36 -15.58 -3.16
C ILE A 51 -1.19 -15.52 -4.16
N TYR A 52 -0.16 -14.75 -3.85
CA TYR A 52 1.02 -14.64 -4.71
C TYR A 52 1.76 -15.96 -4.88
N ARG A 53 1.87 -16.76 -3.82
CA ARG A 53 2.44 -18.12 -3.90
C ARG A 53 1.57 -19.08 -4.71
N ALA A 54 0.25 -18.97 -4.62
CA ALA A 54 -0.68 -19.80 -5.37
C ALA A 54 -0.72 -19.42 -6.86
N VAL A 55 -0.60 -18.12 -7.18
CA VAL A 55 -0.71 -17.59 -8.54
C VAL A 55 0.49 -16.67 -8.86
N PRO A 56 1.62 -17.24 -9.30
CA PRO A 56 2.84 -16.47 -9.61
C PRO A 56 2.64 -15.44 -10.73
N PHE A 57 1.65 -15.65 -11.61
CA PHE A 57 1.31 -14.70 -12.66
C PHE A 57 0.84 -13.36 -12.08
N ILE A 58 -0.06 -13.39 -11.09
CA ILE A 58 -0.54 -12.17 -10.42
C ILE A 58 0.63 -11.45 -9.76
N GLU A 59 1.48 -12.21 -9.07
CA GLU A 59 2.64 -11.65 -8.39
C GLU A 59 3.61 -10.91 -9.34
N ARG A 60 3.76 -11.40 -10.57
CA ARG A 60 4.70 -10.86 -11.56
C ARG A 60 4.17 -9.61 -12.26
N TYR A 61 2.87 -9.57 -12.58
CA TYR A 61 2.33 -8.53 -13.46
C TYR A 61 1.45 -7.51 -12.75
N PHE A 62 0.87 -7.81 -11.58
CA PHE A 62 -0.13 -6.93 -10.96
C PHE A 62 0.42 -5.54 -10.62
N GLU A 63 1.47 -5.46 -9.79
CA GLU A 63 2.04 -4.18 -9.35
C GLU A 63 2.67 -3.40 -10.53
N PRO A 64 3.48 -4.00 -11.43
CA PRO A 64 3.99 -3.28 -12.60
C PRO A 64 2.90 -2.77 -13.54
N THR A 65 1.84 -3.54 -13.76
CA THR A 65 0.74 -3.12 -14.64
C THR A 65 0.04 -1.88 -14.07
N ILE A 66 -0.25 -1.84 -12.77
CA ILE A 66 -0.87 -0.66 -12.16
C ILE A 66 0.04 0.56 -12.28
N MET A 67 1.35 0.40 -12.06
CA MET A 67 2.31 1.50 -12.23
C MET A 67 2.34 2.04 -13.66
N VAL A 68 2.47 1.14 -14.65
CA VAL A 68 2.54 1.53 -16.07
C VAL A 68 1.24 2.15 -16.54
N VAL A 69 0.08 1.56 -16.21
CA VAL A 69 -1.23 2.11 -16.59
C VAL A 69 -1.45 3.48 -15.97
N SER A 70 -1.13 3.66 -14.68
CA SER A 70 -1.25 4.96 -14.00
C SER A 70 -0.33 6.00 -14.64
N TYR A 71 0.93 5.64 -14.92
CA TYR A 71 1.91 6.52 -15.57
C TYR A 71 1.46 6.96 -16.97
N LEU A 72 1.03 6.02 -17.82
CA LEU A 72 0.52 6.31 -19.15
C LEU A 72 -0.75 7.16 -19.10
N THR A 73 -1.63 6.91 -18.12
CA THR A 73 -2.86 7.70 -17.93
C THR A 73 -2.53 9.15 -17.54
N ILE A 74 -1.58 9.35 -16.61
CA ILE A 74 -1.10 10.70 -16.24
C ILE A 74 -0.54 11.40 -17.47
N GLY A 75 0.34 10.73 -18.23
CA GLY A 75 0.91 11.27 -19.45
C GLY A 75 -0.15 11.64 -20.49
N GLY A 76 -1.15 10.78 -20.67
CA GLY A 76 -2.29 11.02 -21.56
C GLY A 76 -3.14 12.23 -21.15
N ILE A 77 -3.45 12.37 -19.85
CA ILE A 77 -4.20 13.53 -19.34
C ILE A 77 -3.41 14.82 -19.56
N ILE A 78 -2.11 14.83 -19.24
CA ILE A 78 -1.26 16.01 -19.43
C ILE A 78 -1.16 16.36 -20.91
N PHE A 79 -0.93 15.36 -21.78
CA PHE A 79 -0.85 15.56 -23.23
C PHE A 79 -2.14 16.14 -23.80
N MET A 80 -3.30 15.59 -23.43
CA MET A 80 -4.58 16.15 -23.85
C MET A 80 -4.80 17.56 -23.29
N GLY A 81 -4.40 17.80 -22.05
CA GLY A 81 -4.47 19.14 -21.43
C GLY A 81 -3.65 20.19 -22.18
N VAL A 82 -2.53 19.81 -22.81
CA VAL A 82 -1.77 20.71 -23.69
C VAL A 82 -2.57 21.02 -24.96
N ILE A 83 -3.19 20.01 -25.60
CA ILE A 83 -4.01 20.22 -26.81
C ILE A 83 -5.20 21.13 -26.48
N ASP A 84 -5.93 20.83 -25.42
CA ASP A 84 -7.09 21.59 -24.98
C ASP A 84 -6.75 23.07 -24.74
N ARG A 85 -5.59 23.31 -24.13
CA ARG A 85 -5.10 24.65 -23.80
C ARG A 85 -4.75 25.49 -25.02
N PHE A 86 -4.19 24.89 -26.07
CA PHE A 86 -3.72 25.63 -27.25
C PHE A 86 -4.72 25.63 -28.42
N PHE A 87 -5.56 24.61 -28.54
CA PHE A 87 -6.46 24.43 -29.69
C PHE A 87 -7.95 24.57 -29.35
N LEU A 88 -8.37 24.31 -28.10
CA LEU A 88 -9.80 24.22 -27.73
C LEU A 88 -10.24 25.29 -26.71
N ASN A 89 -9.37 26.25 -26.37
CA ASN A 89 -9.65 27.43 -25.52
C ASN A 89 -10.27 27.13 -24.14
N GLY A 90 -10.07 25.91 -23.60
CA GLY A 90 -10.58 25.56 -22.28
C GLY A 90 -9.97 24.26 -21.78
N GLN A 91 -9.44 24.27 -20.56
CA GLN A 91 -8.92 23.08 -19.90
C GLN A 91 -9.97 22.55 -18.90
N PRO A 92 -10.35 21.27 -18.94
CA PRO A 92 -11.25 20.69 -17.95
C PRO A 92 -10.67 20.83 -16.54
N PRO A 93 -11.41 21.36 -15.54
CA PRO A 93 -10.89 21.62 -14.20
C PRO A 93 -10.28 20.38 -13.51
N TRP A 94 -10.86 19.21 -13.74
CA TRP A 94 -10.40 17.93 -13.18
C TRP A 94 -9.04 17.45 -13.73
N SER A 95 -8.60 17.94 -14.89
CA SER A 95 -7.33 17.53 -15.50
C SER A 95 -6.11 17.94 -14.66
N THR A 96 -6.28 18.86 -13.71
CA THR A 96 -5.24 19.27 -12.76
C THR A 96 -5.28 18.48 -11.45
N THR A 97 -6.42 17.87 -11.11
CA THR A 97 -6.67 17.23 -9.81
C THR A 97 -6.58 15.71 -9.88
N VAL A 98 -6.99 15.08 -10.98
CA VAL A 98 -6.91 13.63 -11.18
C VAL A 98 -5.45 13.12 -11.26
N PRO A 99 -4.51 13.76 -12.00
CA PRO A 99 -3.16 13.22 -12.13
C PRO A 99 -2.39 13.09 -10.80
N PRO A 100 -2.47 14.03 -9.84
CA PRO A 100 -1.91 13.82 -8.51
C PRO A 100 -2.43 12.57 -7.78
N PHE A 101 -3.70 12.21 -7.92
CA PHE A 101 -4.24 10.98 -7.32
C PHE A 101 -3.83 9.71 -8.07
N LEU A 102 -3.68 9.77 -9.40
CA LEU A 102 -3.07 8.67 -10.15
C LEU A 102 -1.59 8.49 -9.78
N PHE A 103 -0.88 9.59 -9.53
CA PHE A 103 0.51 9.55 -9.05
C PHE A 103 0.59 8.97 -7.63
N LEU A 104 -0.37 9.30 -6.76
CA LEU A 104 -0.55 8.68 -5.45
C LEU A 104 -0.70 7.15 -5.57
N ILE A 105 -1.58 6.66 -6.44
CA ILE A 105 -1.76 5.21 -6.69
C ILE A 105 -0.46 4.58 -7.17
N MET A 106 0.17 5.19 -8.19
CA MET A 106 1.42 4.71 -8.77
C MET A 106 2.53 4.59 -7.72
N THR A 107 2.69 5.63 -6.88
CA THR A 107 3.77 5.67 -5.87
C THR A 107 3.56 4.67 -4.75
N TRP A 108 2.33 4.47 -4.26
CA TRP A 108 2.08 3.48 -3.21
C TRP A 108 2.23 2.04 -3.70
N VAL A 109 1.75 1.74 -4.90
CA VAL A 109 1.95 0.41 -5.51
C VAL A 109 3.43 0.21 -5.85
N GLY A 110 4.12 1.24 -6.33
CA GLY A 110 5.57 1.21 -6.55
C GLY A 110 6.38 1.02 -5.27
N CYS A 111 5.90 1.55 -4.14
CA CYS A 111 6.49 1.27 -2.83
C CYS A 111 6.43 -0.23 -2.49
N SER A 112 5.27 -0.87 -2.65
CA SER A 112 5.12 -2.33 -2.48
C SER A 112 6.10 -3.10 -3.38
N TYR A 113 6.20 -2.71 -4.64
CA TYR A 113 7.11 -3.34 -5.60
C TYR A 113 8.60 -3.15 -5.23
N ASN A 114 8.98 -1.96 -4.76
CA ASN A 114 10.34 -1.69 -4.29
C ASN A 114 10.70 -2.49 -3.03
N VAL A 115 9.74 -2.74 -2.13
CA VAL A 115 9.96 -3.65 -1.00
C VAL A 115 10.30 -5.05 -1.49
N LYS A 116 9.62 -5.57 -2.52
CA LYS A 116 9.97 -6.86 -3.14
C LYS A 116 11.41 -6.88 -3.67
N LEU A 117 11.81 -5.83 -4.39
CA LEU A 117 13.15 -5.73 -4.98
C LEU A 117 14.25 -5.35 -3.97
N ARG A 118 13.88 -4.95 -2.75
CA ARG A 118 14.81 -4.48 -1.71
C ARG A 118 15.72 -3.34 -2.16
N THR A 119 15.16 -2.45 -2.98
CA THR A 119 15.82 -1.26 -3.50
C THR A 119 15.71 -0.07 -2.55
N HIS A 120 15.27 -0.30 -1.29
CA HIS A 120 15.26 0.75 -0.28
C HIS A 120 16.67 1.20 0.03
N LEU A 121 16.81 2.51 0.24
CA LEU A 121 18.11 3.12 0.49
C LEU A 121 18.65 2.61 1.84
N ALA A 122 19.70 1.79 1.77
CA ALA A 122 20.31 1.17 2.92
C ALA A 122 21.83 1.28 2.82
N PHE A 123 22.49 1.34 3.97
CA PHE A 123 23.96 1.25 4.05
C PHE A 123 24.39 -0.20 3.81
N ALA A 124 24.41 -0.60 2.54
CA ALA A 124 24.68 -1.96 2.12
C ALA A 124 26.09 -2.40 2.54
N GLU A 125 27.09 -1.50 2.45
CA GLU A 125 28.48 -1.77 2.82
C GLU A 125 28.57 -2.18 4.30
N PHE A 126 27.97 -1.39 5.19
CA PHE A 126 27.98 -1.68 6.62
C PHE A 126 27.29 -3.01 6.94
N ARG A 127 26.16 -3.29 6.28
CA ARG A 127 25.41 -4.54 6.49
C ARG A 127 26.18 -5.75 5.96
N THR A 128 26.88 -5.65 4.84
CA THR A 128 27.66 -6.77 4.27
C THR A 128 28.87 -7.16 5.11
N ILE A 129 29.44 -6.23 5.89
CA ILE A 129 30.58 -6.48 6.78
C ILE A 129 30.15 -7.20 8.08
N MET A 130 28.87 -7.12 8.46
CA MET A 130 28.39 -7.73 9.71
C MET A 130 28.45 -9.27 9.68
N PRO A 131 28.61 -9.92 10.86
CA PRO A 131 28.40 -11.35 10.98
C PRO A 131 26.97 -11.73 10.57
N ARG A 132 26.77 -12.99 10.18
CA ARG A 132 25.49 -13.50 9.65
C ARG A 132 24.28 -13.20 10.52
N THR A 133 24.44 -13.30 11.84
CA THR A 133 23.40 -12.96 12.83
C THR A 133 23.06 -11.48 12.83
N GLY A 134 24.06 -10.60 12.66
CA GLY A 134 23.86 -9.17 12.51
C GLY A 134 23.14 -8.81 11.21
N GLN A 135 23.49 -9.46 10.10
CA GLN A 135 22.78 -9.29 8.83
C GLN A 135 21.29 -9.67 8.94
N PHE A 136 21.01 -10.83 9.54
CA PHE A 136 19.64 -11.27 9.77
C PHE A 136 18.87 -10.35 10.73
N ALA A 137 19.52 -9.87 11.80
CA ALA A 137 18.91 -8.92 12.72
C ALA A 137 18.53 -7.59 12.04
N CYS A 138 19.38 -7.08 11.13
CA CYS A 138 19.05 -5.89 10.33
C CYS A 138 17.88 -6.13 9.37
N LEU A 139 17.83 -7.29 8.70
CA LEU A 139 16.71 -7.63 7.81
C LEU A 139 15.40 -7.81 8.59
N LEU A 140 15.47 -8.41 9.78
CA LEU A 140 14.33 -8.56 10.68
C LEU A 140 13.85 -7.19 11.18
N LEU A 141 14.77 -6.30 11.53
CA LEU A 141 14.45 -4.93 11.93
C LEU A 141 13.74 -4.19 10.79
N ASP A 142 14.25 -4.26 9.56
CA ASP A 142 13.58 -3.67 8.39
C ASP A 142 12.15 -4.22 8.24
N ALA A 143 11.95 -5.54 8.37
CA ALA A 143 10.63 -6.16 8.28
C ALA A 143 9.67 -5.67 9.38
N VAL A 144 10.13 -5.57 10.62
CA VAL A 144 9.33 -5.05 11.75
C VAL A 144 8.96 -3.58 11.54
N LEU A 145 9.91 -2.76 11.07
CA LEU A 145 9.66 -1.34 10.80
C LEU A 145 8.64 -1.16 9.65
N TRP A 146 8.78 -1.93 8.57
CA TRP A 146 7.82 -1.89 7.46
C TRP A 146 6.42 -2.35 7.88
N LEU A 147 6.30 -3.42 8.67
CA LEU A 147 5.00 -3.88 9.18
C LEU A 147 4.38 -2.89 10.17
N GLY A 148 5.19 -2.29 11.06
CA GLY A 148 4.73 -1.27 11.99
C GLY A 148 4.20 -0.03 11.26
N PHE A 149 4.91 0.42 10.23
CA PHE A 149 4.47 1.56 9.44
C PHE A 149 3.25 1.21 8.57
N ALA A 150 3.20 0.00 7.98
CA ALA A 150 2.02 -0.49 7.27
C ALA A 150 0.77 -0.49 8.17
N TRP A 151 0.90 -0.93 9.42
CA TRP A 151 -0.20 -0.90 10.38
C TRP A 151 -0.75 0.51 10.62
N ILE A 152 0.14 1.49 10.87
CA ILE A 152 -0.26 2.88 11.07
C ILE A 152 -0.96 3.43 9.83
N VAL A 153 -0.40 3.20 8.65
CA VAL A 153 -0.95 3.75 7.40
C VAL A 153 -2.27 3.10 7.06
N ILE A 154 -2.42 1.78 7.22
CA ILE A 154 -3.70 1.08 6.97
C ILE A 154 -4.80 1.65 7.86
N VAL A 155 -4.54 1.84 9.16
CA VAL A 155 -5.55 2.39 10.09
C VAL A 155 -5.95 3.82 9.69
N THR A 156 -4.96 4.70 9.56
CA THR A 156 -5.18 6.14 9.32
C THR A 156 -5.79 6.40 7.94
N SER A 157 -5.27 5.76 6.89
CA SER A 157 -5.80 5.92 5.53
C SER A 157 -7.21 5.33 5.37
N THR A 158 -7.54 4.26 6.11
CA THR A 158 -8.90 3.71 6.13
C THR A 158 -9.88 4.69 6.77
N GLN A 159 -9.49 5.35 7.88
CA GLN A 159 -10.31 6.40 8.49
C GLN A 159 -10.55 7.56 7.51
N GLU A 160 -9.53 8.01 6.79
CA GLU A 160 -9.66 9.09 5.81
C GLU A 160 -10.52 8.71 4.60
N THR A 161 -10.43 7.45 4.16
CA THR A 161 -11.25 6.91 3.06
C THR A 161 -12.71 6.85 3.46
N ILE A 162 -13.01 6.33 4.65
CA ILE A 162 -14.38 6.26 5.17
C ILE A 162 -14.91 7.67 5.45
N GLY A 163 -14.08 8.56 6.00
CA GLY A 163 -14.43 9.97 6.16
C GLY A 163 -14.73 10.66 4.83
N ALA A 164 -14.00 10.34 3.76
CA ALA A 164 -14.30 10.86 2.42
C ALA A 164 -15.62 10.32 1.86
N ALA A 165 -15.95 9.05 2.11
CA ALA A 165 -17.20 8.44 1.70
C ALA A 165 -18.40 9.01 2.48
N ALA A 166 -18.31 9.08 3.81
CA ALA A 166 -19.38 9.55 4.69
C ALA A 166 -19.74 11.04 4.46
N ASN A 167 -18.76 11.87 4.08
CA ASN A 167 -18.97 13.29 3.80
C ASN A 167 -19.26 13.57 2.31
N PHE A 168 -19.40 12.55 1.47
CA PHE A 168 -19.60 12.70 0.02
C PHE A 168 -18.60 13.67 -0.62
N ARG A 169 -17.31 13.56 -0.26
CA ARG A 169 -16.27 14.46 -0.77
C ARG A 169 -16.04 14.22 -2.26
N PHE A 170 -16.41 15.19 -3.07
CA PHE A 170 -16.13 15.20 -4.51
C PHE A 170 -14.68 15.58 -4.79
N MET A 171 -14.13 15.01 -5.85
CA MET A 171 -12.86 15.46 -6.38
C MET A 171 -13.03 16.87 -6.98
N ALA A 172 -12.12 17.76 -6.61
CA ALA A 172 -12.16 19.14 -7.09
C ALA A 172 -12.15 19.18 -8.63
N GLY A 173 -13.10 19.92 -9.21
CA GLY A 173 -13.27 20.01 -10.67
C GLY A 173 -14.12 18.91 -11.30
N THR A 174 -14.75 18.05 -10.50
CA THR A 174 -15.73 17.03 -10.96
C THR A 174 -17.02 17.10 -10.14
N ASP A 175 -18.15 16.79 -10.78
CA ASP A 175 -19.46 16.78 -10.11
C ASP A 175 -19.92 15.37 -9.69
N ASN A 176 -19.30 14.33 -10.27
CA ASN A 176 -19.75 12.93 -10.12
C ASN A 176 -18.66 11.96 -9.65
N VAL A 177 -17.43 12.44 -9.41
CA VAL A 177 -16.30 11.58 -9.03
C VAL A 177 -16.00 11.74 -7.54
N MET A 178 -16.17 10.67 -6.79
CA MET A 178 -15.92 10.68 -5.36
C MET A 178 -14.44 10.49 -5.05
N GLN A 179 -13.92 11.28 -4.11
CA GLN A 179 -12.51 11.25 -3.73
C GLN A 179 -12.10 9.89 -3.12
N TRP A 180 -13.01 9.20 -2.43
CA TRP A 180 -12.72 7.93 -1.77
C TRP A 180 -12.39 6.78 -2.75
N TRP A 181 -12.86 6.86 -4.01
CA TRP A 181 -12.51 5.89 -5.07
C TRP A 181 -11.00 5.82 -5.31
N PHE A 182 -10.28 6.92 -5.08
CA PHE A 182 -8.83 6.96 -5.18
C PHE A 182 -8.17 6.71 -3.84
N LEU A 183 -8.72 7.25 -2.74
CA LEU A 183 -8.10 7.10 -1.41
C LEU A 183 -8.08 5.66 -0.91
N ILE A 184 -9.05 4.82 -1.30
CA ILE A 184 -9.06 3.39 -0.95
C ILE A 184 -7.85 2.63 -1.51
N SER A 185 -7.20 3.15 -2.54
CA SER A 185 -5.97 2.55 -3.08
C SER A 185 -4.82 2.56 -2.08
N VAL A 186 -4.79 3.52 -1.14
CA VAL A 186 -3.71 3.65 -0.14
C VAL A 186 -3.72 2.46 0.83
N PRO A 187 -4.78 2.18 1.60
CA PRO A 187 -4.79 1.03 2.51
C PRO A 187 -4.61 -0.30 1.74
N LEU A 188 -5.12 -0.40 0.52
CA LEU A 188 -4.92 -1.57 -0.32
C LEU A 188 -3.45 -1.76 -0.73
N ALA A 189 -2.77 -0.71 -1.20
CA ALA A 189 -1.35 -0.79 -1.56
C ALA A 189 -0.46 -1.14 -0.36
N TRP A 190 -0.78 -0.61 0.83
CA TRP A 190 -0.08 -0.96 2.06
C TRP A 190 -0.36 -2.39 2.54
N LEU A 191 -1.53 -2.95 2.22
CA LEU A 191 -1.83 -4.36 2.43
C LEU A 191 -0.98 -5.25 1.52
N LEU A 192 -0.81 -4.87 0.24
CA LEU A 192 0.09 -5.56 -0.68
C LEU A 192 1.53 -5.51 -0.18
N LEU A 193 1.97 -4.34 0.29
CA LEU A 193 3.29 -4.14 0.87
C LEU A 193 3.51 -5.06 2.07
N SER A 194 2.53 -5.18 2.98
CA SER A 194 2.59 -6.12 4.11
C SER A 194 2.84 -7.55 3.61
N GLY A 195 2.13 -7.98 2.55
CA GLY A 195 2.37 -9.26 1.91
C GLY A 195 3.79 -9.43 1.35
N ARG A 196 4.35 -8.39 0.72
CA ARG A 196 5.75 -8.39 0.25
C ARG A 196 6.75 -8.50 1.38
N VAL A 197 6.50 -7.85 2.52
CA VAL A 197 7.35 -7.98 3.72
C VAL A 197 7.35 -9.42 4.23
N PHE A 198 6.18 -10.08 4.30
CA PHE A 198 6.12 -11.48 4.71
C PHE A 198 6.79 -12.44 3.71
N GLN A 199 6.69 -12.18 2.40
CA GLN A 199 7.45 -12.93 1.39
C GLN A 199 8.95 -12.82 1.63
N ASN A 200 9.44 -11.59 1.76
CA ASN A 200 10.83 -11.27 2.04
C ASN A 200 11.32 -11.93 3.34
N LEU A 201 10.54 -11.85 4.41
CA LEU A 201 10.88 -12.44 5.69
C LEU A 201 10.96 -13.99 5.61
N ALA A 202 10.05 -14.61 4.84
CA ALA A 202 10.08 -16.05 4.64
C ALA A 202 11.31 -16.50 3.85
N ASP A 203 11.74 -15.72 2.85
CA ASP A 203 12.95 -15.98 2.09
C ASP A 203 14.21 -15.76 2.94
N ASP A 204 14.25 -14.71 3.76
CA ASP A 204 15.36 -14.44 4.68
C ASP A 204 15.51 -15.54 5.73
N LEU A 205 14.40 -16.03 6.28
CA LEU A 205 14.41 -17.13 7.24
C LEU A 205 14.89 -18.44 6.59
N ARG A 206 14.52 -18.68 5.33
CA ARG A 206 14.97 -19.83 4.56
C ARG A 206 16.48 -19.77 4.29
N ASN A 207 16.98 -18.60 3.88
CA ASN A 207 18.40 -18.38 3.62
C ASN A 207 19.23 -18.53 4.90
N TYR A 208 18.74 -18.01 6.02
CA TYR A 208 19.39 -18.14 7.33
C TYR A 208 19.53 -19.61 7.75
N ARG A 209 18.48 -20.42 7.56
CA ARG A 209 18.49 -21.85 7.91
C ARG A 209 19.37 -22.69 6.99
N ARG A 210 19.46 -22.34 5.70
CA ARG A 210 20.22 -23.10 4.70
C ARG A 210 21.70 -22.76 4.65
N GLY A 211 22.10 -21.69 5.32
CA GLY A 211 23.47 -21.23 5.25
C GLY A 211 23.77 -20.40 4.00
N ASP A 212 22.76 -20.01 3.22
CA ASP A 212 22.88 -19.22 1.99
C ASP A 212 23.26 -17.76 2.27
N VAL A 213 23.65 -17.03 1.21
CA VAL A 213 24.00 -15.61 1.27
C VAL A 213 22.76 -14.78 1.65
N MET A 214 22.86 -13.99 2.72
CA MET A 214 21.73 -13.23 3.29
C MET A 214 21.44 -11.93 2.54
N ILE A 215 22.49 -11.22 2.10
CA ILE A 215 22.37 -9.94 1.41
C ILE A 215 22.91 -10.13 0.01
N ARG A 216 22.04 -10.08 -0.99
CA ARG A 216 22.44 -9.93 -2.40
C ARG A 216 22.40 -8.44 -2.70
N GLN A 217 23.51 -7.87 -3.16
CA GLN A 217 23.49 -6.48 -3.67
C GLN A 217 22.54 -6.43 -4.86
N ALA A 218 21.48 -5.65 -4.76
CA ALA A 218 20.60 -5.37 -5.88
C ALA A 218 21.39 -4.52 -6.89
N VAL A 219 21.85 -5.14 -7.98
CA VAL A 219 22.40 -4.40 -9.13
C VAL A 219 21.19 -3.83 -9.88
N ILE A 220 21.11 -2.51 -10.01
CA ILE A 220 20.08 -1.87 -10.83
C ILE A 220 20.29 -2.34 -12.28
N GLY A 221 19.43 -3.23 -12.77
CA GLY A 221 19.54 -3.87 -14.10
C GLY A 221 20.07 -5.30 -14.11
N GLY A 222 20.29 -5.94 -12.95
CA GLY A 222 20.62 -7.37 -12.88
C GLY A 222 19.36 -8.25 -12.91
N ASP A 223 19.35 -9.27 -13.76
CA ASP A 223 18.27 -10.25 -13.83
C ASP A 223 18.06 -10.94 -12.47
N ALA A 224 16.80 -10.96 -12.02
CA ALA A 224 16.36 -11.66 -10.82
C ALA A 224 16.29 -13.18 -11.03
#